data_AF-A0AAE5QBZ2-F1
#
_entry.id   AF-A0AAE5QBZ2-F1
#
_cell.length_a   1.000
_cell.length_b   1.000
_cell.length_c   1.000
_cell.angle_alpha   90.00
_cell.angle_beta   90.00
_cell.angle_gamma   90.00
#
_symmetry.space_group_name_H-M   'P 1'
#
loop_
_entity.id
_entity.type
_entity.pdbx_description
1 polymer ?
#
loop_
_entity_poly.entity_id
_entity_poly.type
_entity_poly.pdbx_seq_one_letter_code
_entity_poly.pdbx_strand_id
1 'polypeptide(L)'
;MKNFIQYFLLFFVLYSCSDDNTISEIEEIDSGNIEVTVFLGSDAAIGAVVTTNPETRTLVVGESGVVVFNTIDTGNYIVNVVLNQNPDFVYFQEVVLTNNVTEKIVFNIPEIPELTEQDLDVDFLLNVSYNNLSSIFNADAYLSYWGDTGTDILKANPNFNGELVDLDAYSFNAQSTVINQVWAEHYIQIRGLNLGIDYLMDSSNVVSSEIDRKELEAHFKFLRSLLYFNLIKIYGNPLLSVTAEIDLSGPPNYPQNPSTTYSQIEEDLLYAIENLPVLNSNDQANQWSARFLLAKVYMTMAGFPLNEYGKYGSALEQLKILQGQYELMLDYNSVFNEENEASNREILFKITFDGGEDSKSSFNDYWGPLGIASEDALLLVSGFENSFNSSMLFENPVSFPIEIEDNRFKNNIATFSISGNNVVNEVDPKNWRPLKWYNGELPDADFESTSFDYPVFRYADVLLLLAEAENEVNGPTPLAYAAINQVRERAFGNENNVPGNLNKDQFFDVIYLERKLELCFEGHRRDDLVRWNKLQEVIDGFNSTNDFSKDYQPHEYVWPIPQSEIDLNPNAVQNPGY
;
A
#
# COMPACT_ATOMS: atom_id res chain seq x y z
N MET A 1 -23.17 20.74 -3.97
CA MET A 1 -21.79 21.23 -4.18
C MET A 1 -21.21 21.94 -2.96
N LYS A 2 -21.88 22.98 -2.39
CA LYS A 2 -21.44 23.72 -1.18
C LYS A 2 -21.19 22.84 0.06
N ASN A 3 -22.09 21.89 0.30
CA ASN A 3 -21.91 20.87 1.33
C ASN A 3 -20.71 19.97 0.98
N PHE A 4 -20.64 19.47 -0.26
CA PHE A 4 -19.75 18.39 -0.73
C PHE A 4 -18.24 18.66 -0.61
N ILE A 5 -17.79 19.90 -0.76
CA ILE A 5 -16.35 20.27 -0.65
C ILE A 5 -15.90 20.24 0.83
N GLN A 6 -16.79 20.56 1.78
CA GLN A 6 -16.54 20.38 3.21
C GLN A 6 -16.44 18.89 3.62
N TYR A 7 -17.10 17.96 2.91
CA TYR A 7 -17.03 16.51 3.21
C TYR A 7 -15.68 15.89 2.83
N PHE A 8 -14.96 16.47 1.85
CA PHE A 8 -13.71 15.90 1.36
C PHE A 8 -12.53 16.15 2.31
N LEU A 9 -12.53 17.29 3.01
CA LEU A 9 -11.45 17.65 3.95
C LEU A 9 -11.64 17.07 5.37
N LEU A 10 -12.83 16.59 5.74
CA LEU A 10 -13.12 16.11 7.11
C LEU A 10 -13.08 14.60 7.31
N PHE A 11 -13.04 13.81 6.24
CA PHE A 11 -13.01 12.35 6.36
C PHE A 11 -11.66 11.79 6.89
N PHE A 12 -10.69 12.67 7.17
CA PHE A 12 -9.29 12.35 7.48
C PHE A 12 -8.96 12.12 8.98
N VAL A 13 -9.94 12.05 9.90
CA VAL A 13 -9.64 12.04 11.37
C VAL A 13 -10.18 10.81 12.13
N LEU A 14 -10.64 9.74 11.48
CA LEU A 14 -11.23 8.60 12.22
C LEU A 14 -10.66 7.27 11.74
N TYR A 15 -9.65 6.74 12.45
CA TYR A 15 -9.52 5.32 12.80
C TYR A 15 -8.38 5.15 13.84
N SER A 16 -8.72 4.63 15.03
CA SER A 16 -7.77 3.97 15.93
C SER A 16 -8.50 2.89 16.74
N CYS A 17 -7.90 1.70 16.79
CA CYS A 17 -8.38 0.40 17.26
C CYS A 17 -8.95 0.31 18.69
N SER A 18 -9.69 -0.76 18.96
CA SER A 18 -9.60 -1.47 20.25
C SER A 18 -9.92 -2.97 20.15
N ASP A 19 -9.11 -3.77 20.85
CA ASP A 19 -9.11 -5.22 20.97
C ASP A 19 -10.24 -5.82 21.83
N ASP A 20 -10.49 -7.10 21.57
CA ASP A 20 -11.34 -8.06 22.29
C ASP A 20 -11.04 -8.20 23.80
N ASN A 21 -12.09 -8.40 24.62
CA ASN A 21 -12.06 -9.41 25.69
C ASN A 21 -13.45 -9.77 26.27
N THR A 22 -13.57 -11.06 26.60
CA THR A 22 -14.79 -11.80 26.95
C THR A 22 -15.34 -11.64 28.39
N ILE A 23 -16.63 -12.01 28.51
CA ILE A 23 -17.65 -11.93 29.58
C ILE A 23 -17.32 -12.59 30.94
N SER A 24 -17.85 -12.02 32.03
CA SER A 24 -18.41 -12.79 33.17
C SER A 24 -19.60 -12.07 33.84
N GLU A 25 -20.73 -12.75 33.99
CA GLU A 25 -21.94 -12.32 34.74
C GLU A 25 -21.68 -12.10 36.24
N ILE A 26 -22.27 -11.04 36.83
CA ILE A 26 -22.86 -10.97 38.19
C ILE A 26 -23.94 -9.86 38.17
N GLU A 27 -25.17 -10.17 38.58
CA GLU A 27 -26.23 -9.18 38.89
C GLU A 27 -25.96 -8.51 40.25
N GLU A 28 -25.31 -7.35 40.24
CA GLU A 28 -25.63 -6.22 41.11
C GLU A 28 -26.00 -5.05 40.17
N ILE A 29 -26.78 -4.05 40.60
CA ILE A 29 -27.04 -2.88 39.74
C ILE A 29 -25.74 -2.07 39.69
N ASP A 30 -24.87 -2.52 38.79
CA ASP A 30 -23.58 -1.94 38.46
C ASP A 30 -23.86 -0.75 37.56
N SER A 31 -23.68 0.45 38.10
CA SER A 31 -23.85 1.68 37.32
C SER A 31 -22.62 2.56 37.42
N GLY A 32 -22.28 3.21 36.31
CA GLY A 32 -21.20 4.17 36.21
C GLY A 32 -21.70 5.49 35.62
N ASN A 33 -20.76 6.38 35.29
CA ASN A 33 -21.05 7.63 34.60
C ASN A 33 -20.16 7.74 33.35
N ILE A 34 -20.67 8.44 32.33
CA ILE A 34 -19.88 8.83 31.16
C ILE A 34 -19.83 10.35 31.12
N GLU A 35 -18.64 10.91 31.26
CA GLU A 35 -18.36 12.34 31.12
C GLU A 35 -17.75 12.59 29.74
N VAL A 36 -18.43 13.40 28.93
CA VAL A 36 -18.06 13.69 27.54
C VAL A 36 -17.69 15.17 27.45
N THR A 37 -16.45 15.45 27.08
CA THR A 37 -16.01 16.80 26.74
C THR A 37 -15.97 16.94 25.23
N VAL A 38 -16.56 17.99 24.68
CA VAL A 38 -16.60 18.24 23.24
C VAL A 38 -16.03 19.62 22.95
N PHE A 39 -14.91 19.64 22.25
CA PHE A 39 -14.28 20.84 21.73
C PHE A 39 -14.53 20.95 20.23
N LEU A 40 -14.70 22.19 19.77
CA LEU A 40 -14.64 22.61 18.38
C LEU A 40 -13.46 23.59 18.27
N GLY A 41 -12.37 23.19 17.64
CA GLY A 41 -11.10 23.92 17.68
C GLY A 41 -10.58 24.04 19.12
N SER A 42 -10.30 25.27 19.56
CA SER A 42 -9.92 25.57 20.95
C SER A 42 -11.10 25.84 21.88
N ASP A 43 -12.33 25.85 21.37
CA ASP A 43 -13.51 26.30 22.08
C ASP A 43 -14.49 25.16 22.40
N ALA A 44 -15.37 25.34 23.37
CA ALA A 44 -16.43 24.38 23.68
C ALA A 44 -17.43 24.27 22.51
N ALA A 45 -17.78 23.05 22.10
CA ALA A 45 -18.74 22.80 21.01
C ALA A 45 -20.20 23.00 21.48
N ILE A 46 -20.56 24.24 21.83
CA ILE A 46 -21.87 24.58 22.41
C ILE A 46 -23.00 24.19 21.45
N GLY A 47 -23.98 23.46 21.97
CA GLY A 47 -25.14 23.00 21.22
C GLY A 47 -24.96 21.65 20.52
N ALA A 48 -23.77 21.05 20.54
CA ALA A 48 -23.58 19.69 20.05
C ALA A 48 -24.48 18.69 20.80
N VAL A 49 -25.06 17.75 20.08
CA VAL A 49 -25.94 16.70 20.62
C VAL A 49 -25.12 15.45 20.86
N VAL A 50 -25.08 14.98 22.10
CA VAL A 50 -24.38 13.76 22.49
C VAL A 50 -25.41 12.67 22.77
N THR A 51 -25.23 11.47 22.20
CA THR A 51 -26.12 10.33 22.42
C THR A 51 -25.34 9.07 22.77
N THR A 52 -25.95 8.16 23.55
CA THR A 52 -25.37 6.86 23.91
C THR A 52 -26.15 5.71 23.24
N ASN A 53 -25.53 4.55 23.00
CA ASN A 53 -26.13 3.32 22.47
C ASN A 53 -25.48 2.13 23.19
N PRO A 54 -26.19 1.08 23.70
CA PRO A 54 -27.59 0.69 23.49
C PRO A 54 -28.65 1.51 24.23
N GLU A 55 -28.32 2.09 25.39
CA GLU A 55 -29.25 3.00 26.07
C GLU A 55 -29.27 4.34 25.36
N THR A 56 -30.30 4.62 24.56
CA THR A 56 -30.45 5.91 23.86
C THR A 56 -30.77 7.04 24.83
N ARG A 57 -29.74 7.58 25.49
CA ARG A 57 -29.81 8.84 26.25
C ARG A 57 -29.27 9.96 25.37
N THR A 58 -29.78 11.18 25.55
CA THR A 58 -29.37 12.35 24.76
C THR A 58 -29.15 13.55 25.66
N LEU A 59 -28.01 14.21 25.50
CA LEU A 59 -27.66 15.47 26.16
C LEU A 59 -27.15 16.47 25.14
N VAL A 60 -27.19 17.75 25.49
CA VAL A 60 -26.71 18.85 24.64
C VAL A 60 -25.60 19.59 25.36
N VAL A 61 -24.49 19.83 24.66
CA VAL A 61 -23.30 20.49 25.21
C VAL A 61 -23.62 21.95 25.53
N GLY A 62 -23.39 22.35 26.78
CA GLY A 62 -23.52 23.73 27.24
C GLY A 62 -22.20 24.50 27.22
N GLU A 63 -22.17 25.68 27.85
CA GLU A 63 -21.00 26.58 27.89
C GLU A 63 -19.74 25.97 28.53
N SER A 64 -19.88 24.91 29.34
CA SER A 64 -18.74 24.20 29.93
C SER A 64 -18.01 23.28 28.94
N GLY A 65 -18.59 22.98 27.78
CA GLY A 65 -18.07 21.97 26.85
C GLY A 65 -18.24 20.52 27.33
N VAL A 66 -18.86 20.30 28.49
CA VAL A 66 -18.95 18.99 29.15
C VAL A 66 -20.40 18.58 29.35
N VAL A 67 -20.74 17.33 29.01
CA VAL A 67 -21.99 16.67 29.38
C VAL A 67 -21.69 15.40 30.18
N VAL A 68 -22.56 15.06 31.13
CA VAL A 68 -22.38 13.87 31.97
C VAL A 68 -23.66 13.05 31.97
N PHE A 69 -23.56 11.82 31.48
CA PHE A 69 -24.60 10.82 31.64
C PHE A 69 -24.38 10.09 32.96
N ASN A 70 -25.28 10.30 33.91
CA ASN A 70 -25.18 9.72 35.25
C ASN A 70 -25.98 8.43 35.37
N THR A 71 -25.50 7.49 36.18
CA THR A 71 -26.23 6.27 36.54
C THR A 71 -26.65 5.49 35.29
N ILE A 72 -25.64 5.10 34.50
CA ILE A 72 -25.79 4.25 33.33
C ILE A 72 -25.35 2.83 33.72
N ASP A 73 -26.10 1.81 33.29
CA ASP A 73 -25.77 0.41 33.55
C ASP A 73 -24.40 0.06 32.95
N THR A 74 -23.60 -0.78 33.61
CA THR A 74 -22.31 -1.20 33.07
C THR A 74 -22.46 -1.96 31.76
N GLY A 75 -21.48 -1.78 30.86
CA GLY A 75 -21.50 -2.42 29.54
C GLY A 75 -20.74 -1.60 28.51
N ASN A 76 -20.82 -2.04 27.26
CA ASN A 76 -20.19 -1.38 26.13
C ASN A 76 -21.15 -0.34 25.55
N TYR A 77 -20.68 0.89 25.43
CA TYR A 77 -21.43 2.01 24.90
C TYR A 77 -20.75 2.60 23.69
N ILE A 78 -21.55 2.99 22.69
CA ILE A 78 -21.12 3.92 21.66
C ILE A 78 -21.64 5.29 22.04
N VAL A 79 -20.74 6.26 22.19
CA VAL A 79 -21.08 7.66 22.43
C VAL A 79 -20.94 8.42 21.13
N ASN A 80 -22.06 8.95 20.62
CA ASN A 80 -22.12 9.74 19.40
C ASN A 80 -22.20 11.22 19.72
N VAL A 81 -21.57 12.07 18.92
CA VAL A 81 -21.64 13.54 18.97
C VAL A 81 -22.04 14.06 17.60
N VAL A 82 -23.06 14.90 17.55
CA VAL A 82 -23.53 15.58 16.34
C VAL A 82 -23.44 17.08 16.56
N LEU A 83 -22.72 17.79 15.69
CA LEU A 83 -22.61 19.24 15.78
C LEU A 83 -23.82 19.92 15.14
N ASN A 84 -24.38 20.95 15.78
CA ASN A 84 -25.51 21.71 15.21
C ASN A 84 -25.22 22.31 13.83
N GLN A 85 -23.97 22.73 13.61
CA GLN A 85 -23.53 23.31 12.34
C GLN A 85 -23.35 22.27 11.23
N ASN A 86 -23.23 20.98 11.60
CA ASN A 86 -22.97 19.85 10.70
C ASN A 86 -23.80 18.62 11.12
N PRO A 87 -25.15 18.69 11.03
CA PRO A 87 -26.04 17.66 11.60
C PRO A 87 -25.97 16.31 10.88
N ASP A 88 -25.40 16.27 9.68
CA ASP A 88 -25.25 15.07 8.85
C ASP A 88 -24.03 14.22 9.27
N PHE A 89 -23.19 14.72 10.18
CA PHE A 89 -22.00 14.02 10.67
C PHE A 89 -22.16 13.56 12.12
N VAL A 90 -21.75 12.32 12.37
CA VAL A 90 -21.76 11.69 13.68
C VAL A 90 -20.34 11.29 14.04
N TYR A 91 -19.74 11.99 15.01
CA TYR A 91 -18.49 11.56 15.64
C TYR A 91 -18.82 10.52 16.69
N PHE A 92 -18.05 9.44 16.81
CA PHE A 92 -18.36 8.41 17.81
C PHE A 92 -17.11 7.86 18.49
N GLN A 93 -17.28 7.33 19.69
CA GLN A 93 -16.25 6.62 20.44
C GLN A 93 -16.88 5.49 21.24
N GLU A 94 -16.21 4.34 21.27
CA GLU A 94 -16.60 3.21 22.12
C GLU A 94 -16.08 3.40 23.55
N VAL A 95 -16.90 3.05 24.54
CA VAL A 95 -16.61 3.18 25.96
C VAL A 95 -17.07 1.94 26.68
N VAL A 96 -16.15 1.31 27.43
CA VAL A 96 -16.48 0.21 28.33
C VAL A 96 -16.74 0.77 29.72
N LEU A 97 -17.99 0.76 30.17
CA LEU A 97 -18.37 1.30 31.47
C LEU A 97 -18.32 0.20 32.54
N THR A 98 -17.54 0.43 33.60
CA THR A 98 -17.40 -0.46 34.75
C THR A 98 -17.99 0.15 36.02
N ASN A 99 -18.30 -0.68 37.02
CA ASN A 99 -19.11 -0.30 38.17
C ASN A 99 -18.47 0.82 39.02
N ASN A 100 -19.25 1.85 39.36
CA ASN A 100 -18.84 3.02 40.15
C ASN A 100 -17.66 3.83 39.55
N VAL A 101 -17.41 3.69 38.24
CA VAL A 101 -16.40 4.47 37.53
C VAL A 101 -17.06 5.58 36.71
N THR A 102 -16.38 6.72 36.61
CA THR A 102 -16.69 7.76 35.61
C THR A 102 -15.68 7.65 34.48
N GLU A 103 -16.12 7.17 33.33
CA GLU A 103 -15.31 7.18 32.11
C GLU A 103 -15.33 8.57 31.49
N LYS A 104 -14.15 9.06 31.12
CA LYS A 104 -13.98 10.41 30.56
C LYS A 104 -13.51 10.30 29.13
N ILE A 105 -14.29 10.87 28.22
CA ILE A 105 -13.94 10.95 26.80
C ILE A 105 -13.91 12.39 26.33
N VAL A 106 -13.01 12.67 25.39
CA VAL A 106 -12.77 14.01 24.87
C VAL A 106 -12.81 13.95 23.35
N PHE A 107 -13.78 14.65 22.76
CA PHE A 107 -13.86 14.88 21.32
C PHE A 107 -13.18 16.22 21.00
N ASN A 108 -12.03 16.17 20.33
CA ASN A 108 -11.37 17.35 19.79
C ASN A 108 -11.73 17.49 18.31
N ILE A 109 -12.84 18.16 18.02
CA ILE A 109 -13.31 18.32 16.64
C ILE A 109 -12.66 19.57 16.06
N PRO A 110 -11.92 19.51 14.94
CA PRO A 110 -11.30 20.70 14.36
C PRO A 110 -12.35 21.70 13.84
N GLU A 111 -12.08 23.00 13.99
CA GLU A 111 -12.88 24.04 13.31
C GLU A 111 -12.67 23.95 11.80
N ILE A 112 -13.78 23.81 11.07
CA ILE A 112 -13.75 23.79 9.61
C ILE A 112 -13.79 25.24 9.13
N PRO A 113 -12.82 25.71 8.33
CA PRO A 113 -12.91 27.02 7.71
C PRO A 113 -14.20 27.11 6.86
N GLU A 114 -14.95 28.22 6.98
CA GLU A 114 -16.00 28.53 6.01
C GLU A 114 -15.35 28.73 4.63
N LEU A 115 -15.46 27.71 3.76
CA LEU A 115 -15.10 27.83 2.35
C LEU A 115 -16.14 28.73 1.67
N THR A 116 -15.80 30.01 1.52
CA THR A 116 -16.53 30.94 0.64
C THR A 116 -16.50 30.40 -0.79
N GLU A 117 -17.60 30.56 -1.55
CA GLU A 117 -17.78 30.15 -2.96
C GLU A 117 -16.64 30.63 -3.89
N GLN A 118 -15.51 29.95 -3.84
CA GLN A 118 -14.46 29.98 -4.82
C GLN A 118 -14.64 28.71 -5.64
N ASP A 119 -14.57 28.83 -6.97
CA ASP A 119 -14.56 27.69 -7.88
C ASP A 119 -13.68 26.57 -7.30
N LEU A 120 -14.15 25.32 -7.35
CA LEU A 120 -13.36 24.18 -6.91
C LEU A 120 -11.97 24.30 -7.56
N ASP A 121 -10.95 24.52 -6.74
CA ASP A 121 -9.59 24.66 -7.23
C ASP A 121 -9.11 23.26 -7.61
N VAL A 122 -9.25 22.93 -8.90
CA VAL A 122 -8.90 21.62 -9.42
C VAL A 122 -7.40 21.34 -9.34
N ASP A 123 -6.57 22.39 -9.35
CA ASP A 123 -5.12 22.25 -9.16
C ASP A 123 -4.82 21.87 -7.71
N PHE A 124 -5.51 22.51 -6.76
CA PHE A 124 -5.44 22.11 -5.35
C PHE A 124 -5.90 20.66 -5.15
N LEU A 125 -7.05 20.27 -5.72
CA LEU A 125 -7.51 18.88 -5.64
C LEU A 125 -6.52 17.89 -6.24
N LEU A 126 -5.91 18.24 -7.37
CA LEU A 126 -4.92 17.39 -8.01
C LEU A 126 -3.68 17.22 -7.13
N ASN A 127 -3.16 18.31 -6.59
CA ASN A 127 -2.01 18.29 -5.70
C ASN A 127 -2.30 17.47 -4.44
N VAL A 128 -3.47 17.66 -3.81
CA VAL A 128 -3.90 16.85 -2.66
C VAL A 128 -3.99 15.38 -3.04
N SER A 129 -4.52 15.06 -4.22
CA SER A 129 -4.65 13.68 -4.69
C SER A 129 -3.30 12.97 -4.84
N TYR A 130 -2.27 13.67 -5.33
CA TYR A 130 -0.91 13.14 -5.38
C TYR A 130 -0.30 13.01 -3.98
N ASN A 131 -0.42 14.04 -3.14
CA ASN A 131 0.16 14.03 -1.79
C ASN A 131 -0.41 12.91 -0.91
N ASN A 132 -1.70 12.62 -1.05
CA ASN A 132 -2.37 11.56 -0.29
C ASN A 132 -1.89 10.15 -0.65
N LEU A 133 -1.17 9.96 -1.76
CA LEU A 133 -0.58 8.65 -2.05
C LEU A 133 0.40 8.21 -0.98
N SER A 134 1.05 9.14 -0.27
CA SER A 134 1.95 8.82 0.85
C SER A 134 1.24 8.07 1.97
N SER A 135 -0.07 8.29 2.19
CA SER A 135 -0.85 7.54 3.19
C SER A 135 -1.11 6.10 2.76
N ILE A 136 -1.10 5.81 1.46
CA ILE A 136 -1.29 4.46 0.93
C ILE A 136 0.05 3.77 0.70
N PHE A 137 1.13 4.49 0.35
CA PHE A 137 2.41 3.90 -0.04
C PHE A 137 3.54 4.16 0.98
N ASN A 138 3.21 4.33 2.26
CA ASN A 138 4.19 4.40 3.35
C ASN A 138 4.72 3.01 3.74
N ALA A 139 5.70 2.99 4.66
CA ALA A 139 6.31 1.76 5.12
C ALA A 139 5.34 0.81 5.85
N ASP A 140 4.36 1.30 6.61
CA ASP A 140 3.37 0.46 7.30
C ASP A 140 2.44 -0.27 6.32
N ALA A 141 1.99 0.47 5.30
CA ALA A 141 1.24 -0.08 4.19
C ALA A 141 2.07 -1.10 3.40
N TYR A 142 3.39 -0.87 3.28
CA TYR A 142 4.30 -1.85 2.72
C TYR A 142 4.34 -3.13 3.55
N LEU A 143 4.51 -3.06 4.87
CA LEU A 143 4.53 -4.25 5.72
C LEU A 143 3.26 -5.10 5.56
N SER A 144 2.13 -4.42 5.36
CA SER A 144 0.80 -5.01 5.38
C SER A 144 0.35 -5.55 4.01
N TYR A 145 0.32 -4.71 2.97
CA TYR A 145 -0.38 -5.03 1.72
C TYR A 145 0.37 -4.72 0.42
N TRP A 146 1.36 -3.81 0.42
CA TRP A 146 2.22 -3.65 -0.78
C TRP A 146 3.37 -4.65 -0.81
N GLY A 147 3.84 -5.09 0.34
CA GLY A 147 5.13 -5.72 0.48
C GLY A 147 5.18 -7.20 0.16
N ASP A 148 6.31 -7.79 0.55
CA ASP A 148 6.64 -9.18 0.26
C ASP A 148 6.46 -10.08 1.50
N THR A 149 5.75 -9.61 2.53
CA THR A 149 5.28 -10.43 3.65
C THR A 149 4.36 -11.53 3.11
N GLY A 150 4.39 -12.72 3.71
CA GLY A 150 3.61 -13.86 3.20
C GLY A 150 4.25 -14.57 1.99
N THR A 151 5.51 -14.26 1.63
CA THR A 151 6.24 -14.86 0.49
C THR A 151 7.48 -15.66 0.91
N ASP A 152 8.42 -15.91 -0.01
CA ASP A 152 9.70 -16.61 0.19
C ASP A 152 10.92 -15.71 0.40
N ILE A 153 10.73 -14.40 0.61
CA ILE A 153 11.84 -13.47 0.82
C ILE A 153 11.80 -12.79 2.18
N LEU A 154 10.61 -12.51 2.71
CA LEU A 154 10.38 -11.94 4.03
C LEU A 154 9.39 -12.78 4.85
N LYS A 155 9.56 -12.70 6.17
CA LYS A 155 8.57 -13.15 7.15
C LYS A 155 8.48 -12.15 8.30
N ALA A 156 7.34 -12.11 8.97
CA ALA A 156 7.17 -11.26 10.14
C ALA A 156 8.03 -11.77 11.31
N ASN A 157 8.56 -10.87 12.13
CA ASN A 157 9.13 -11.24 13.41
C ASN A 157 7.98 -11.65 14.34
N PRO A 158 7.96 -12.89 14.87
CA PRO A 158 6.87 -13.38 15.72
C PRO A 158 6.71 -12.61 17.04
N ASN A 159 7.68 -11.76 17.40
CA ASN A 159 7.65 -10.95 18.61
C ASN A 159 7.29 -9.47 18.37
N PHE A 160 6.91 -9.09 17.14
CA PHE A 160 6.60 -7.70 16.78
C PHE A 160 5.12 -7.36 17.06
N ASN A 161 4.29 -7.25 16.01
CA ASN A 161 2.88 -6.91 16.07
C ASN A 161 2.04 -8.12 15.59
N GLY A 162 0.96 -8.43 16.31
CA GLY A 162 0.07 -9.55 16.00
C GLY A 162 -0.57 -9.48 14.62
N GLU A 163 -0.98 -8.30 14.15
CA GLU A 163 -1.62 -8.11 12.85
C GLU A 163 -0.67 -8.42 11.68
N LEU A 164 0.59 -7.97 11.75
CA LEU A 164 1.60 -8.31 10.75
C LEU A 164 1.92 -9.81 10.75
N VAL A 165 1.98 -10.41 11.95
CA VAL A 165 2.18 -11.86 12.10
C VAL A 165 1.01 -12.62 11.49
N ASP A 166 -0.23 -12.16 11.71
CA ASP A 166 -1.43 -12.80 11.16
C ASP A 166 -1.49 -12.69 9.62
N LEU A 167 -1.07 -11.56 9.06
CA LEU A 167 -0.94 -11.40 7.62
C LEU A 167 0.12 -12.34 7.03
N ASP A 168 1.29 -12.47 7.64
CA ASP A 168 2.33 -13.40 7.19
C ASP A 168 1.91 -14.87 7.34
N ALA A 169 1.13 -15.17 8.38
CA ALA A 169 0.63 -16.50 8.70
C ALA A 169 -0.58 -16.93 7.84
N TYR A 170 -1.22 -15.99 7.15
CA TYR A 170 -2.52 -16.18 6.49
C TYR A 170 -3.65 -16.55 7.47
N SER A 171 -3.66 -15.94 8.66
CA SER A 171 -4.73 -16.10 9.67
C SER A 171 -5.73 -14.94 9.70
N PHE A 172 -5.66 -14.01 8.74
CA PHE A 172 -6.59 -12.88 8.60
C PHE A 172 -7.97 -13.32 8.09
N ASN A 173 -9.00 -12.50 8.35
CA ASN A 173 -10.36 -12.74 7.87
C ASN A 173 -11.10 -11.42 7.56
N ALA A 174 -12.37 -11.50 7.14
CA ALA A 174 -13.16 -10.33 6.73
C ALA A 174 -13.38 -9.28 7.84
N GLN A 175 -13.16 -9.64 9.11
CA GLN A 175 -13.28 -8.75 10.27
C GLN A 175 -11.94 -8.16 10.73
N SER A 176 -10.81 -8.61 10.16
CA SER A 176 -9.49 -8.09 10.49
C SER A 176 -9.40 -6.59 10.17
N THR A 177 -8.85 -5.81 11.11
CA THR A 177 -8.82 -4.34 11.05
C THR A 177 -8.13 -3.81 9.80
N VAL A 178 -6.93 -4.32 9.49
CA VAL A 178 -6.16 -3.97 8.28
C VAL A 178 -6.95 -4.19 7.00
N ILE A 179 -7.76 -5.25 6.92
CA ILE A 179 -8.56 -5.57 5.73
C ILE A 179 -9.60 -4.47 5.50
N ASN A 180 -10.24 -3.96 6.55
CA ASN A 180 -11.19 -2.86 6.45
C ASN A 180 -10.50 -1.51 6.21
N GLN A 181 -9.40 -1.25 6.90
CA GLN A 181 -8.65 0.01 6.79
C GLN A 181 -8.16 0.25 5.36
N VAL A 182 -7.47 -0.75 4.78
CA VAL A 182 -6.92 -0.66 3.43
C VAL A 182 -8.02 -0.42 2.41
N TRP A 183 -9.15 -1.12 2.53
CA TRP A 183 -10.32 -0.90 1.67
C TRP A 183 -10.79 0.56 1.76
N ALA A 184 -11.07 1.04 2.98
CA ALA A 184 -11.60 2.38 3.21
C ALA A 184 -10.67 3.47 2.68
N GLU A 185 -9.36 3.39 2.95
CA GLU A 185 -8.36 4.36 2.50
C GLU A 185 -8.34 4.50 0.98
N HIS A 186 -8.41 3.39 0.24
CA HIS A 186 -8.45 3.42 -1.22
C HIS A 186 -9.74 4.08 -1.75
N TYR A 187 -10.91 3.74 -1.20
CA TYR A 187 -12.18 4.31 -1.68
C TYR A 187 -12.35 5.79 -1.34
N ILE A 188 -11.80 6.26 -0.21
CA ILE A 188 -11.79 7.68 0.15
C ILE A 188 -11.02 8.47 -0.92
N GLN A 189 -9.85 7.98 -1.33
CA GLN A 189 -9.07 8.63 -2.37
C GLN A 189 -9.75 8.55 -3.74
N ILE A 190 -10.27 7.38 -4.13
CA ILE A 190 -11.02 7.22 -5.39
C ILE A 190 -12.18 8.20 -5.48
N ARG A 191 -12.90 8.45 -4.38
CA ARG A 191 -13.99 9.42 -4.35
C ARG A 191 -13.50 10.85 -4.62
N GLY A 192 -12.33 11.22 -4.10
CA GLY A 192 -11.69 12.50 -4.41
C GLY A 192 -11.31 12.66 -5.88
N LEU A 193 -10.74 11.60 -6.45
CA LEU A 193 -10.39 11.57 -7.87
C LEU A 193 -11.64 11.68 -8.74
N ASN A 194 -12.71 10.97 -8.41
CA ASN A 194 -13.98 11.06 -9.11
C ASN A 194 -14.58 12.47 -9.01
N LEU A 195 -14.45 13.17 -7.88
CA LEU A 195 -14.91 14.54 -7.75
C LEU A 195 -14.19 15.47 -8.72
N GLY A 196 -12.87 15.33 -8.86
CA GLY A 196 -12.07 16.07 -9.84
C GLY A 196 -12.50 15.77 -11.27
N ILE A 197 -12.70 14.50 -11.60
CA ILE A 197 -13.15 14.04 -12.92
C ILE A 197 -14.55 14.59 -13.25
N ASP A 198 -15.53 14.44 -12.35
CA ASP A 198 -16.89 14.93 -12.54
C ASP A 198 -16.91 16.45 -12.73
N TYR A 199 -16.10 17.18 -11.95
CA TYR A 199 -15.96 18.63 -12.08
C TYR A 199 -15.41 19.04 -13.45
N LEU A 200 -14.39 18.33 -13.95
CA LEU A 200 -13.79 18.58 -15.26
C LEU A 200 -14.75 18.23 -16.41
N MET A 201 -15.53 17.16 -16.26
CA MET A 201 -16.48 16.65 -17.27
C MET A 201 -17.72 17.54 -17.43
N ASP A 202 -18.12 18.26 -16.39
CA ASP A 202 -19.17 19.26 -16.51
C ASP A 202 -18.66 20.52 -17.23
N SER A 203 -19.03 20.64 -18.51
CA SER A 203 -18.69 21.77 -19.37
C SER A 203 -19.18 23.14 -18.88
N SER A 204 -20.10 23.18 -17.90
CA SER A 204 -20.55 24.42 -17.28
C SER A 204 -19.57 24.97 -16.24
N ASN A 205 -18.67 24.14 -15.70
CA ASN A 205 -17.66 24.54 -14.73
C ASN A 205 -16.51 25.30 -15.40
N VAL A 206 -16.16 26.44 -14.82
CA VAL A 206 -15.02 27.26 -15.23
C VAL A 206 -13.77 26.70 -14.55
N VAL A 207 -12.82 26.22 -15.34
CA VAL A 207 -11.54 25.70 -14.85
C VAL A 207 -10.49 26.75 -15.15
N SER A 208 -9.97 27.39 -14.11
CA SER A 208 -8.92 28.42 -14.20
C SER A 208 -7.55 27.84 -13.84
N SER A 209 -7.16 26.76 -14.52
CA SER A 209 -5.84 26.12 -14.36
C SER A 209 -4.89 26.51 -15.50
N GLU A 210 -3.59 26.48 -15.23
CA GLU A 210 -2.54 26.57 -16.26
C GLU A 210 -2.35 25.24 -17.01
N ILE A 211 -2.76 24.12 -16.41
CA ILE A 211 -2.73 22.78 -16.99
C ILE A 211 -3.96 22.60 -17.89
N ASP A 212 -3.77 21.98 -19.05
CA ASP A 212 -4.89 21.71 -19.95
C ASP A 212 -5.94 20.80 -19.28
N ARG A 213 -7.21 21.04 -19.57
CA ARG A 213 -8.33 20.29 -18.98
C ARG A 213 -8.20 18.78 -19.17
N LYS A 214 -7.71 18.34 -20.33
CA LYS A 214 -7.51 16.91 -20.63
C LYS A 214 -6.33 16.33 -19.87
N GLU A 215 -5.28 17.11 -19.68
CA GLU A 215 -4.11 16.71 -18.89
C GLU A 215 -4.51 16.56 -17.41
N LEU A 216 -5.27 17.50 -16.85
CA LEU A 216 -5.84 17.38 -15.50
C LEU A 216 -6.67 16.09 -15.35
N GLU A 217 -7.61 15.84 -16.28
CA GLU A 217 -8.44 14.63 -16.29
C GLU A 217 -7.59 13.37 -16.38
N ALA A 218 -6.53 13.40 -17.20
CA ALA A 218 -5.60 12.30 -17.38
C ALA A 218 -4.82 11.97 -16.11
N HIS A 219 -4.40 12.96 -15.32
CA HIS A 219 -3.78 12.71 -14.03
C HIS A 219 -4.78 12.05 -13.05
N PHE A 220 -6.01 12.56 -12.92
CA PHE A 220 -7.01 11.94 -12.05
C PHE A 220 -7.33 10.49 -12.47
N LYS A 221 -7.46 10.23 -13.77
CA LYS A 221 -7.68 8.89 -14.32
C LYS A 221 -6.50 7.95 -14.10
N PHE A 222 -5.27 8.43 -14.24
CA PHE A 222 -4.07 7.66 -13.89
C PHE A 222 -4.09 7.25 -12.41
N LEU A 223 -4.35 8.19 -11.50
CA LEU A 223 -4.42 7.92 -10.06
C LEU A 223 -5.55 6.95 -9.73
N ARG A 224 -6.71 7.10 -10.36
CA ARG A 224 -7.86 6.22 -10.13
C ARG A 224 -7.55 4.80 -10.60
N SER A 225 -6.86 4.69 -11.73
CA SER A 225 -6.37 3.41 -12.26
C SER A 225 -5.36 2.75 -11.33
N LEU A 226 -4.44 3.53 -10.75
CA LEU A 226 -3.48 3.02 -9.78
C LEU A 226 -4.20 2.43 -8.56
N LEU A 227 -5.15 3.16 -7.98
CA LEU A 227 -5.91 2.72 -6.81
C LEU A 227 -6.87 1.55 -7.09
N TYR A 228 -7.47 1.49 -8.28
CA TYR A 228 -8.28 0.33 -8.65
C TYR A 228 -7.44 -0.91 -8.98
N PHE A 229 -6.27 -0.73 -9.59
CA PHE A 229 -5.36 -1.85 -9.85
C PHE A 229 -4.86 -2.44 -8.53
N ASN A 230 -4.51 -1.59 -7.58
CA ASN A 230 -4.26 -1.90 -6.18
C ASN A 230 -5.38 -2.73 -5.57
N LEU A 231 -6.62 -2.23 -5.58
CA LEU A 231 -7.79 -2.93 -5.05
C LEU A 231 -8.06 -4.28 -5.74
N ILE A 232 -7.89 -4.40 -7.05
CA ILE A 232 -8.04 -5.69 -7.74
C ILE A 232 -6.97 -6.69 -7.27
N LYS A 233 -5.71 -6.28 -7.15
CA LYS A 233 -4.63 -7.21 -6.73
C LYS A 233 -4.83 -7.69 -5.29
N ILE A 234 -5.30 -6.80 -4.42
CA ILE A 234 -5.51 -7.09 -3.00
C ILE A 234 -6.83 -7.86 -2.80
N TYR A 235 -7.95 -7.35 -3.31
CA TYR A 235 -9.30 -7.87 -3.01
C TYR A 235 -9.93 -8.65 -4.15
N GLY A 236 -9.34 -8.73 -5.33
CA GLY A 236 -9.89 -9.46 -6.48
C GLY A 236 -11.12 -8.82 -7.14
N ASN A 237 -12.16 -8.52 -6.37
CA ASN A 237 -13.48 -8.10 -6.85
C ASN A 237 -13.99 -6.81 -6.16
N PRO A 238 -13.33 -5.66 -6.40
CA PRO A 238 -13.75 -4.39 -5.81
C PRO A 238 -15.07 -3.87 -6.41
N LEU A 239 -15.73 -2.98 -5.67
CA LEU A 239 -16.85 -2.15 -6.13
C LEU A 239 -16.33 -1.04 -7.06
N LEU A 240 -16.90 -0.95 -8.26
CA LEU A 240 -16.52 0.06 -9.24
C LEU A 240 -17.37 1.33 -9.07
N SER A 241 -16.72 2.43 -8.74
CA SER A 241 -17.30 3.76 -8.66
C SER A 241 -16.49 4.72 -9.52
N VAL A 242 -17.15 5.30 -10.52
CA VAL A 242 -16.51 6.18 -11.53
C VAL A 242 -17.00 7.62 -11.47
N THR A 243 -17.83 7.93 -10.47
CA THR A 243 -18.38 9.24 -10.17
C THR A 243 -18.36 9.46 -8.65
N ALA A 244 -18.29 10.72 -8.22
CA ALA A 244 -18.45 11.12 -6.84
C ALA A 244 -19.93 11.28 -6.46
N GLU A 245 -20.85 11.27 -7.43
CA GLU A 245 -22.28 11.28 -7.15
C GLU A 245 -22.71 10.03 -6.39
N ILE A 246 -23.50 10.23 -5.33
CA ILE A 246 -24.06 9.16 -4.52
C ILE A 246 -25.58 9.18 -4.70
N ASP A 247 -26.12 8.04 -5.12
CA ASP A 247 -27.56 7.83 -5.10
C ASP A 247 -28.01 7.47 -3.67
N LEU A 248 -28.72 8.40 -3.03
CA LEU A 248 -29.30 8.22 -1.69
C LEU A 248 -30.71 7.62 -1.72
N SER A 249 -31.24 7.28 -2.90
CA SER A 249 -32.61 6.77 -3.05
C SER A 249 -32.77 5.28 -2.72
N GLY A 250 -31.66 4.57 -2.48
CA GLY A 250 -31.63 3.15 -2.16
C GLY A 250 -30.26 2.69 -1.65
N PRO A 251 -30.07 1.38 -1.42
CA PRO A 251 -28.75 0.84 -1.09
C PRO A 251 -27.77 1.13 -2.24
N PRO A 252 -26.48 1.30 -1.94
CA PRO A 252 -25.46 1.46 -2.97
C PRO A 252 -25.54 0.36 -4.03
N ASN A 253 -25.46 0.75 -5.30
CA ASN A 253 -25.53 -0.17 -6.43
C ASN A 253 -24.34 0.07 -7.37
N TYR A 254 -23.16 -0.28 -6.89
CA TYR A 254 -21.92 -0.22 -7.66
C TYR A 254 -21.69 -1.55 -8.37
N PRO A 255 -21.27 -1.56 -9.65
CA PRO A 255 -20.83 -2.79 -10.31
C PRO A 255 -19.73 -3.48 -9.51
N GLN A 256 -19.86 -4.78 -9.29
CA GLN A 256 -18.85 -5.58 -8.61
C GLN A 256 -18.46 -6.76 -9.51
N ASN A 257 -17.54 -6.49 -10.44
CA ASN A 257 -17.06 -7.50 -11.37
C ASN A 257 -15.62 -7.15 -11.78
N PRO A 258 -14.65 -8.07 -11.67
CA PRO A 258 -13.26 -7.77 -12.01
C PRO A 258 -13.10 -7.33 -13.47
N SER A 259 -13.87 -7.91 -14.39
CA SER A 259 -13.82 -7.57 -15.82
C SER A 259 -14.25 -6.13 -16.09
N THR A 260 -15.27 -5.62 -15.39
CA THR A 260 -15.67 -4.21 -15.54
C THR A 260 -14.63 -3.27 -14.95
N THR A 261 -14.03 -3.64 -13.82
CA THR A 261 -12.97 -2.83 -13.19
C THR A 261 -11.71 -2.79 -14.06
N TYR A 262 -11.25 -3.93 -14.60
CA TYR A 262 -10.15 -3.96 -15.57
C TYR A 262 -10.44 -3.13 -16.82
N SER A 263 -11.67 -3.17 -17.33
CA SER A 263 -12.06 -2.36 -18.50
C SER A 263 -11.99 -0.87 -18.20
N GLN A 264 -12.42 -0.44 -17.01
CA GLN A 264 -12.31 0.96 -16.59
C GLN A 264 -10.85 1.40 -16.42
N ILE A 265 -10.01 0.56 -15.79
CA ILE A 265 -8.58 0.81 -15.66
C ILE A 265 -7.93 0.97 -17.05
N GLU A 266 -8.23 0.07 -17.99
CA GLU A 266 -7.71 0.12 -19.36
C GLU A 266 -8.14 1.40 -20.08
N GLU A 267 -9.41 1.80 -19.98
CA GLU A 267 -9.92 3.05 -20.56
C GLU A 267 -9.23 4.29 -19.97
N ASP A 268 -9.16 4.37 -18.65
CA ASP A 268 -8.55 5.49 -17.93
C ASP A 268 -7.05 5.62 -18.28
N LEU A 269 -6.31 4.51 -18.33
CA LEU A 269 -4.89 4.52 -18.67
C LEU A 269 -4.62 4.83 -20.14
N LEU A 270 -5.45 4.36 -21.07
CA LEU A 270 -5.32 4.73 -22.48
C LEU A 270 -5.56 6.23 -22.67
N TYR A 271 -6.55 6.80 -21.96
CA TYR A 271 -6.75 8.25 -21.94
C TYR A 271 -5.55 8.98 -21.35
N ALA A 272 -5.00 8.48 -20.24
CA ALA A 272 -3.83 9.06 -19.61
C ALA A 272 -2.59 9.03 -20.52
N ILE A 273 -2.35 7.93 -21.24
CA ILE A 273 -1.25 7.81 -22.20
C ILE A 273 -1.35 8.84 -23.34
N GLU A 274 -2.56 9.20 -23.77
CA GLU A 274 -2.76 10.17 -24.84
C GLU A 274 -2.59 11.63 -24.36
N ASN A 275 -2.94 11.93 -23.10
CA ASN A 275 -3.12 13.31 -22.64
C ASN A 275 -2.16 13.74 -21.51
N LEU A 276 -1.41 12.81 -20.88
CA LEU A 276 -0.33 13.18 -19.97
C LEU A 276 0.90 13.72 -20.72
N PRO A 277 1.70 14.59 -20.09
CA PRO A 277 2.94 15.06 -20.69
C PRO A 277 3.95 13.90 -20.83
N VAL A 278 4.84 13.99 -21.82
CA VAL A 278 5.90 12.99 -22.03
C VAL A 278 6.83 12.90 -20.82
N LEU A 279 7.20 14.06 -20.26
CA LEU A 279 7.94 14.22 -19.02
C LEU A 279 7.38 15.45 -18.31
N ASN A 280 7.42 15.46 -16.99
CA ASN A 280 7.08 16.63 -16.18
C ASN A 280 8.15 16.88 -15.12
N SER A 281 8.19 18.09 -14.57
CA SER A 281 9.19 18.53 -13.57
C SER A 281 8.72 18.40 -12.12
N ASN A 282 7.50 17.90 -11.90
CA ASN A 282 6.80 18.00 -10.62
C ASN A 282 6.59 16.63 -9.97
N ASP A 283 7.33 15.61 -10.40
CA ASP A 283 7.27 14.22 -9.91
C ASP A 283 5.87 13.56 -10.03
N GLN A 284 4.98 14.15 -10.83
CA GLN A 284 3.64 13.61 -11.12
C GLN A 284 3.71 12.53 -12.22
N ALA A 285 2.59 11.85 -12.43
CA ALA A 285 2.48 10.89 -13.52
C ALA A 285 2.75 11.52 -14.89
N ASN A 286 3.38 10.76 -15.78
CA ASN A 286 3.63 11.14 -17.16
C ASN A 286 3.16 10.02 -18.10
N GLN A 287 3.28 10.24 -19.41
CA GLN A 287 2.89 9.27 -20.42
C GLN A 287 3.54 7.88 -20.21
N TRP A 288 4.79 7.84 -19.73
CA TRP A 288 5.53 6.60 -19.51
C TRP A 288 5.07 5.86 -18.27
N SER A 289 4.78 6.56 -17.16
CA SER A 289 4.21 5.92 -15.97
C SER A 289 2.84 5.31 -16.25
N ALA A 290 1.98 6.01 -16.99
CA ALA A 290 0.68 5.47 -17.43
C ALA A 290 0.83 4.25 -18.33
N ARG A 291 1.78 4.29 -19.28
CA ARG A 291 2.10 3.16 -20.16
C ARG A 291 2.60 1.94 -19.38
N PHE A 292 3.45 2.16 -18.39
CA PHE A 292 4.00 1.09 -17.59
C PHE A 292 2.95 0.46 -16.66
N LEU A 293 2.10 1.28 -16.02
CA LEU A 293 0.97 0.78 -15.25
C LEU A 293 0.03 -0.06 -16.12
N LEU A 294 -0.26 0.38 -17.36
CA LEU A 294 -1.06 -0.41 -18.31
C LEU A 294 -0.38 -1.75 -18.67
N ALA A 295 0.94 -1.74 -18.86
CA ALA A 295 1.70 -2.98 -19.06
C ALA A 295 1.56 -3.93 -17.86
N LYS A 296 1.69 -3.43 -16.62
CA LYS A 296 1.49 -4.24 -15.40
C LYS A 296 0.08 -4.81 -15.32
N VAL A 297 -0.94 -4.00 -15.63
CA VAL A 297 -2.35 -4.45 -15.71
C VAL A 297 -2.49 -5.61 -16.70
N TYR A 298 -1.95 -5.48 -17.90
CA TYR A 298 -1.98 -6.55 -18.90
C TYR A 298 -1.19 -7.80 -18.48
N MET A 299 -0.04 -7.65 -17.83
CA MET A 299 0.73 -8.79 -17.28
C MET A 299 -0.07 -9.55 -16.22
N THR A 300 -0.82 -8.84 -15.36
CA THR A 300 -1.71 -9.45 -14.37
C THR A 300 -2.88 -10.16 -15.03
N MET A 301 -3.55 -9.54 -16.02
CA MET A 301 -4.66 -10.17 -16.75
C MET A 301 -4.22 -11.42 -17.51
N ALA A 302 -3.00 -11.42 -18.02
CA ALA A 302 -2.45 -12.56 -18.75
C ALA A 302 -2.21 -13.79 -17.87
N GLY A 303 -1.89 -13.57 -16.59
CA GLY A 303 -1.65 -14.60 -15.60
C GLY A 303 -2.89 -14.99 -14.80
N PHE A 304 -2.69 -15.80 -13.76
CA PHE A 304 -3.75 -16.19 -12.82
C PHE A 304 -4.29 -14.96 -12.05
N PRO A 305 -5.60 -14.89 -11.76
CA PRO A 305 -6.63 -15.90 -12.02
C PRO A 305 -7.29 -15.83 -13.41
N LEU A 306 -7.10 -14.74 -14.16
CA LEU A 306 -7.82 -14.50 -15.42
C LEU A 306 -7.34 -15.39 -16.56
N ASN A 307 -6.04 -15.67 -16.62
CA ASN A 307 -5.37 -16.48 -17.65
C ASN A 307 -5.67 -15.99 -19.08
N GLU A 308 -5.81 -14.68 -19.28
CA GLU A 308 -6.03 -14.08 -20.59
C GLU A 308 -4.72 -13.97 -21.37
N TYR A 309 -4.10 -15.10 -21.73
CA TYR A 309 -2.75 -15.17 -22.33
C TYR A 309 -2.48 -14.20 -23.49
N GLY A 310 -3.52 -13.77 -24.22
CA GLY A 310 -3.39 -12.74 -25.26
C GLY A 310 -2.90 -11.37 -24.74
N LYS A 311 -3.13 -11.06 -23.46
CA LYS A 311 -2.71 -9.81 -22.81
C LYS A 311 -1.19 -9.73 -22.63
N TYR A 312 -0.43 -10.83 -22.69
CA TYR A 312 1.04 -10.76 -22.82
C TYR A 312 1.47 -9.99 -24.07
N GLY A 313 0.73 -10.13 -25.19
CA GLY A 313 0.98 -9.36 -26.40
C GLY A 313 0.72 -7.86 -26.21
N SER A 314 -0.37 -7.51 -25.52
CA SER A 314 -0.70 -6.12 -25.18
C SER A 314 0.33 -5.50 -24.24
N ALA A 315 0.79 -6.23 -23.22
CA ALA A 315 1.87 -5.80 -22.33
C ALA A 315 3.17 -5.56 -23.10
N LEU A 316 3.55 -6.52 -23.96
CA LEU A 316 4.76 -6.45 -24.77
C LEU A 316 4.78 -5.22 -25.70
N GLU A 317 3.63 -4.85 -26.26
CA GLU A 317 3.51 -3.63 -27.07
C GLU A 317 3.83 -2.37 -26.24
N GLN A 318 3.23 -2.24 -25.05
CA GLN A 318 3.49 -1.10 -24.16
C GLN A 318 4.96 -1.05 -23.73
N LEU A 319 5.55 -2.19 -23.37
CA LEU A 319 6.94 -2.29 -22.88
C LEU A 319 7.95 -1.99 -24.00
N LYS A 320 7.70 -2.39 -25.24
CA LYS A 320 8.56 -2.07 -26.39
C LYS A 320 8.63 -0.57 -26.69
N ILE A 321 7.51 0.14 -26.51
CA ILE A 321 7.48 1.60 -26.71
C ILE A 321 8.24 2.30 -25.58
N LEU A 322 8.17 1.77 -24.36
CA LEU A 322 8.85 2.34 -23.18
C LEU A 322 10.35 2.02 -23.13
N GLN A 323 10.78 0.92 -23.76
CA GLN A 323 12.18 0.52 -23.81
C GLN A 323 13.06 1.66 -24.36
N GLY A 324 14.11 2.01 -23.61
CA GLY A 324 15.08 3.05 -23.97
C GLY A 324 14.64 4.48 -23.68
N GLN A 325 13.49 4.70 -23.03
CA GLN A 325 13.08 6.03 -22.55
C GLN A 325 13.67 6.39 -21.18
N TYR A 326 14.07 5.37 -20.42
CA TYR A 326 14.73 5.45 -19.12
C TYR A 326 16.02 4.62 -19.14
N GLU A 327 16.84 4.78 -18.12
CA GLU A 327 18.16 4.13 -18.01
C GLU A 327 18.35 3.57 -16.60
N LEU A 328 19.01 2.42 -16.49
CA LEU A 328 19.41 1.91 -15.18
C LEU A 328 20.45 2.83 -14.56
N MET A 329 20.37 3.03 -13.23
CA MET A 329 21.48 3.64 -12.50
C MET A 329 22.71 2.72 -12.58
N LEU A 330 23.90 3.31 -12.66
CA LEU A 330 25.16 2.54 -12.76
C LEU A 330 25.38 1.67 -11.53
N ASP A 331 25.19 2.26 -10.34
CA ASP A 331 25.29 1.57 -9.07
C ASP A 331 23.88 1.26 -8.55
N TYR A 332 23.65 0.02 -8.13
CA TYR A 332 22.33 -0.45 -7.65
C TYR A 332 21.79 0.41 -6.50
N ASN A 333 22.63 0.69 -5.50
CA ASN A 333 22.20 1.46 -4.32
C ASN A 333 21.88 2.93 -4.63
N SER A 334 22.38 3.47 -5.75
CA SER A 334 22.09 4.86 -6.13
C SER A 334 20.63 5.10 -6.48
N VAL A 335 19.85 4.03 -6.75
CA VAL A 335 18.40 4.12 -6.92
C VAL A 335 17.71 4.50 -5.62
N PHE A 336 18.23 4.01 -4.48
CA PHE A 336 17.59 4.07 -3.16
C PHE A 336 18.23 5.11 -2.23
N ASN A 337 18.75 6.19 -2.84
CA ASN A 337 19.44 7.26 -2.12
C ASN A 337 18.78 8.61 -2.42
N GLU A 338 18.34 9.30 -1.37
CA GLU A 338 17.69 10.61 -1.42
C GLU A 338 18.55 11.67 -2.14
N GLU A 339 19.88 11.62 -2.01
CA GLU A 339 20.79 12.56 -2.66
C GLU A 339 20.76 12.43 -4.19
N ASN A 340 20.33 11.28 -4.71
CA ASN A 340 20.30 10.99 -6.14
C ASN A 340 18.94 11.26 -6.79
N GLU A 341 17.87 11.51 -6.03
CA GLU A 341 16.49 11.58 -6.55
C GLU A 341 16.33 12.52 -7.74
N ALA A 342 16.90 13.73 -7.66
CA ALA A 342 16.82 14.73 -8.73
C ALA A 342 17.55 14.31 -10.03
N SER A 343 18.47 13.35 -9.93
CA SER A 343 19.27 12.83 -11.05
C SER A 343 18.93 11.39 -11.43
N ASN A 344 18.00 10.76 -10.73
CA ASN A 344 17.67 9.36 -10.89
C ASN A 344 16.98 9.14 -12.24
N ARG A 345 17.62 8.37 -13.13
CA ARG A 345 17.13 8.09 -14.49
C ARG A 345 16.38 6.77 -14.59
N GLU A 346 16.27 6.03 -13.49
CA GLU A 346 15.65 4.72 -13.43
C GLU A 346 14.19 4.79 -12.96
N ILE A 347 13.83 5.79 -12.15
CA ILE A 347 12.48 5.95 -11.61
C ILE A 347 11.54 6.57 -12.66
N LEU A 348 10.45 5.87 -12.97
CA LEU A 348 9.38 6.32 -13.86
C LEU A 348 8.29 7.08 -13.10
N PHE A 349 8.00 6.62 -11.88
CA PHE A 349 6.99 7.19 -10.99
C PHE A 349 7.35 6.85 -9.54
N LYS A 350 7.23 7.84 -8.65
CA LYS A 350 7.55 7.74 -7.23
C LYS A 350 6.48 8.44 -6.40
N ILE A 351 6.39 8.09 -5.12
CA ILE A 351 5.62 8.83 -4.13
C ILE A 351 6.59 9.69 -3.34
N THR A 352 6.30 10.99 -3.28
CA THR A 352 7.18 11.96 -2.63
C THR A 352 6.89 12.08 -1.14
N PHE A 353 7.95 12.15 -0.34
CA PHE A 353 7.92 12.37 1.11
C PHE A 353 8.73 13.64 1.42
N ASP A 354 8.16 14.60 2.15
CA ASP A 354 8.74 15.95 2.27
C ASP A 354 9.65 16.16 3.50
N GLY A 355 9.84 15.10 4.31
CA GLY A 355 10.80 15.05 5.41
C GLY A 355 10.42 15.83 6.68
N GLY A 356 9.20 16.38 6.75
CA GLY A 356 8.60 16.78 8.03
C GLY A 356 8.45 15.58 8.98
N GLU A 357 8.41 15.83 10.31
CA GLU A 357 8.31 14.75 11.32
C GLU A 357 7.13 13.79 11.06
N ASP A 358 6.01 14.28 10.50
CA ASP A 358 4.80 13.51 10.21
C ASP A 358 4.70 13.01 8.76
N SER A 359 5.75 13.17 7.95
CA SER A 359 5.72 12.98 6.49
C SER A 359 6.98 12.30 5.94
N LYS A 360 7.70 11.58 6.81
CA LYS A 360 8.79 10.67 6.42
C LYS A 360 8.24 9.37 5.86
N SER A 361 9.04 8.70 5.02
CA SER A 361 8.65 7.40 4.45
C SER A 361 8.87 6.25 5.42
N SER A 362 9.83 6.39 6.34
CA SER A 362 10.09 5.46 7.45
C SER A 362 10.43 4.03 7.04
N PHE A 363 10.85 3.79 5.79
CA PHE A 363 11.23 2.44 5.37
C PHE A 363 12.46 1.89 6.12
N ASN A 364 13.45 2.71 6.41
CA ASN A 364 14.61 2.29 7.21
C ASN A 364 14.27 1.90 8.66
N ASP A 365 13.08 2.28 9.16
CA ASP A 365 12.62 1.83 10.48
C ASP A 365 12.46 0.30 10.52
N TYR A 366 12.15 -0.33 9.37
CA TYR A 366 11.89 -1.77 9.26
C TYR A 366 12.93 -2.57 8.46
N TRP A 367 13.57 -1.95 7.45
CA TRP A 367 14.56 -2.62 6.57
C TRP A 367 15.99 -2.26 6.94
N GLY A 368 16.44 -2.72 8.11
CA GLY A 368 17.79 -2.47 8.61
C GLY A 368 18.36 -3.55 9.52
N PRO A 369 19.66 -3.45 9.88
CA PRO A 369 20.30 -4.38 10.80
C PRO A 369 19.70 -4.27 12.21
N LEU A 370 19.71 -5.40 12.92
CA LEU A 370 19.29 -5.45 14.31
C LEU A 370 20.12 -4.49 15.17
N GLY A 371 19.44 -3.72 16.04
CA GLY A 371 20.07 -2.74 16.93
C GLY A 371 20.24 -1.35 16.31
N ILE A 372 19.80 -1.15 15.07
CA ILE A 372 19.69 0.16 14.42
C ILE A 372 18.29 0.40 13.86
N ALA A 373 17.73 -0.56 13.11
CA ALA A 373 16.32 -0.46 12.71
C ALA A 373 15.49 -0.20 13.97
N SER A 374 14.68 0.85 13.96
CA SER A 374 13.90 1.27 15.12
C SER A 374 12.85 0.21 15.46
N GLU A 375 12.42 -0.57 14.47
CA GLU A 375 11.50 -1.68 14.59
C GLU A 375 12.09 -3.00 14.04
N ASP A 376 12.21 -4.02 14.88
CA ASP A 376 12.67 -5.36 14.47
C ASP A 376 11.51 -6.18 13.88
N ALA A 377 10.77 -5.61 12.91
CA ALA A 377 9.51 -6.17 12.41
C ALA A 377 9.67 -7.33 11.42
N LEU A 378 10.82 -7.39 10.72
CA LEU A 378 11.01 -8.29 9.57
C LEU A 378 12.24 -9.18 9.73
N LEU A 379 12.06 -10.44 9.34
CA LEU A 379 13.14 -11.43 9.25
C LEU A 379 13.25 -11.94 7.82
N LEU A 380 14.45 -12.37 7.42
CA LEU A 380 14.62 -13.09 6.17
C LEU A 380 14.00 -14.48 6.26
N VAL A 381 13.39 -14.93 5.15
CA VAL A 381 13.05 -16.34 4.98
C VAL A 381 14.34 -17.15 4.90
N SER A 382 14.41 -18.23 5.68
CA SER A 382 15.57 -19.13 5.66
C SER A 382 15.81 -19.65 4.25
N GLY A 383 17.01 -19.43 3.73
CA GLY A 383 17.40 -19.86 2.40
C GLY A 383 17.30 -18.79 1.32
N PHE A 384 16.67 -17.64 1.59
CA PHE A 384 16.60 -16.53 0.64
C PHE A 384 17.98 -16.08 0.19
N GLU A 385 18.93 -16.01 1.12
CA GLU A 385 20.32 -15.63 0.89
C GLU A 385 21.02 -16.50 -0.17
N ASN A 386 20.64 -17.78 -0.28
CA ASN A 386 21.20 -18.70 -1.27
C ASN A 386 20.77 -18.35 -2.70
N SER A 387 19.77 -17.48 -2.86
CA SER A 387 19.34 -16.97 -4.18
C SER A 387 20.44 -16.10 -4.83
N PHE A 388 21.28 -15.44 -4.03
CA PHE A 388 22.38 -14.59 -4.52
C PHE A 388 23.65 -15.38 -4.84
N ASN A 389 23.79 -16.60 -4.30
CA ASN A 389 24.96 -17.44 -4.54
C ASN A 389 24.60 -18.93 -4.51
N SER A 390 24.40 -19.50 -5.69
CA SER A 390 24.08 -20.92 -5.86
C SER A 390 25.26 -21.88 -5.60
N SER A 391 26.49 -21.36 -5.47
CA SER A 391 27.71 -22.17 -5.45
C SER A 391 28.17 -22.62 -4.06
N MET A 392 27.65 -22.05 -2.97
CA MET A 392 28.07 -22.39 -1.61
C MET A 392 26.90 -22.37 -0.63
N LEU A 393 26.65 -23.53 0.00
CA LEU A 393 26.14 -23.54 1.36
C LEU A 393 27.14 -22.72 2.18
N PHE A 394 26.72 -21.56 2.69
CA PHE A 394 27.55 -20.84 3.64
C PHE A 394 27.96 -21.83 4.75
N GLU A 395 29.25 -21.91 5.09
CA GLU A 395 29.66 -22.70 6.26
C GLU A 395 28.83 -22.21 7.46
N ASN A 396 28.24 -23.11 8.26
CA ASN A 396 27.45 -22.72 9.41
C ASN A 396 28.28 -22.96 10.69
N PRO A 397 28.69 -21.93 11.44
CA PRO A 397 28.34 -20.52 11.26
C PRO A 397 29.17 -19.81 10.17
N VAL A 398 28.58 -18.78 9.54
CA VAL A 398 29.18 -18.07 8.41
C VAL A 398 30.32 -17.17 8.88
N SER A 399 31.41 -17.14 8.12
CA SER A 399 32.54 -16.24 8.37
C SER A 399 32.42 -14.95 7.55
N PHE A 400 32.70 -13.80 8.19
CA PHE A 400 32.65 -12.47 7.59
C PHE A 400 34.09 -11.90 7.43
N PRO A 401 34.38 -11.09 6.38
CA PRO A 401 33.50 -10.56 5.33
C PRO A 401 33.05 -11.60 4.30
N ILE A 402 31.83 -11.44 3.80
CA ILE A 402 31.26 -12.26 2.73
C ILE A 402 31.24 -11.42 1.46
N GLU A 403 32.05 -11.80 0.49
CA GLU A 403 32.01 -11.21 -0.84
C GLU A 403 31.22 -12.13 -1.76
N ILE A 404 30.10 -11.61 -2.29
CA ILE A 404 29.26 -12.28 -3.27
C ILE A 404 29.38 -11.52 -4.59
N GLU A 405 29.46 -12.25 -5.71
CA GLU A 405 29.60 -11.68 -7.04
C GLU A 405 28.42 -10.77 -7.40
N ASP A 406 27.20 -11.16 -7.00
CA ASP A 406 26.01 -10.33 -7.11
C ASP A 406 26.09 -9.14 -6.14
N ASN A 407 26.36 -7.95 -6.68
CA ASN A 407 26.51 -6.74 -5.87
C ASN A 407 25.22 -6.35 -5.11
N ARG A 408 24.06 -6.91 -5.48
CA ARG A 408 22.79 -6.66 -4.79
C ARG A 408 22.75 -7.34 -3.43
N PHE A 409 23.52 -8.41 -3.21
CA PHE A 409 23.54 -9.12 -1.93
C PHE A 409 23.85 -8.17 -0.75
N LYS A 410 24.95 -7.41 -0.85
CA LYS A 410 25.36 -6.47 0.21
C LYS A 410 24.43 -5.24 0.35
N ASN A 411 23.63 -4.96 -0.67
CA ASN A 411 22.67 -3.85 -0.64
C ASN A 411 21.28 -4.30 -0.18
N ASN A 412 21.00 -5.61 -0.22
CA ASN A 412 19.69 -6.16 0.12
C ASN A 412 19.68 -6.97 1.44
N ILE A 413 20.83 -7.42 1.94
CA ILE A 413 20.90 -8.26 3.14
C ILE A 413 21.92 -7.71 4.12
N ALA A 414 21.48 -7.45 5.35
CA ALA A 414 22.34 -7.11 6.46
C ALA A 414 22.82 -8.40 7.16
N THR A 415 24.13 -8.67 7.10
CA THR A 415 24.79 -9.82 7.73
C THR A 415 25.43 -9.49 9.08
N PHE A 416 25.00 -8.40 9.70
CA PHE A 416 25.55 -7.85 10.94
C PHE A 416 24.44 -7.21 11.78
N SER A 417 24.72 -7.03 13.06
CA SER A 417 23.93 -6.24 14.00
C SER A 417 24.80 -5.14 14.61
N ILE A 418 24.15 -4.22 15.31
CA ILE A 418 24.81 -3.14 16.04
C ILE A 418 24.50 -3.30 17.53
N SER A 419 25.55 -3.33 18.34
CA SER A 419 25.45 -3.42 19.80
C SER A 419 26.20 -2.26 20.44
N GLY A 420 25.46 -1.23 20.85
CA GLY A 420 26.05 0.05 21.24
C GLY A 420 26.68 0.71 20.01
N ASN A 421 27.97 1.05 20.08
CA ASN A 421 28.71 1.66 18.96
C ASN A 421 29.55 0.63 18.17
N ASN A 422 29.30 -0.67 18.35
CA ASN A 422 30.09 -1.72 17.71
C ASN A 422 29.26 -2.49 16.69
N VAL A 423 29.84 -2.68 15.51
CA VAL A 423 29.35 -3.63 14.51
C VAL A 423 29.69 -5.04 14.97
N VAL A 424 28.68 -5.89 15.04
CA VAL A 424 28.78 -7.29 15.42
C VAL A 424 28.38 -8.14 14.23
N ASN A 425 29.32 -8.96 13.73
CA ASN A 425 29.02 -9.86 12.62
C ASN A 425 28.05 -10.94 13.09
N GLU A 426 26.96 -11.11 12.34
CA GLU A 426 26.00 -12.18 12.57
C GLU A 426 26.46 -13.44 11.85
N VAL A 427 27.02 -14.36 12.64
CA VAL A 427 27.58 -15.61 12.12
C VAL A 427 26.50 -16.69 11.92
N ASP A 428 25.28 -16.49 12.45
CA ASP A 428 24.11 -17.31 12.16
C ASP A 428 23.21 -16.58 11.14
N PRO A 429 22.96 -17.16 9.94
CA PRO A 429 22.06 -16.56 8.95
C PRO A 429 20.64 -16.28 9.47
N LYS A 430 20.18 -16.98 10.51
CA LYS A 430 18.88 -16.70 11.15
C LYS A 430 18.80 -15.29 11.76
N ASN A 431 19.93 -14.66 12.04
CA ASN A 431 20.01 -13.30 12.57
C ASN A 431 20.18 -12.23 11.48
N TRP A 432 20.32 -12.62 10.21
CA TRP A 432 20.41 -11.65 9.12
C TRP A 432 19.07 -10.92 8.94
N ARG A 433 19.14 -9.68 8.48
CA ARG A 433 17.98 -8.81 8.30
C ARG A 433 17.84 -8.37 6.85
N PRO A 434 16.61 -8.13 6.39
CA PRO A 434 16.43 -7.44 5.12
C PRO A 434 17.01 -6.03 5.22
N LEU A 435 17.55 -5.56 4.11
CA LEU A 435 18.15 -4.25 3.95
C LEU A 435 17.74 -3.75 2.57
N LYS A 436 17.50 -2.46 2.38
CA LYS A 436 17.36 -1.87 1.03
C LYS A 436 17.28 -0.35 1.09
N TRP A 437 16.44 0.12 2.01
CA TRP A 437 16.03 1.52 2.12
C TRP A 437 16.97 2.27 3.04
N TYR A 438 18.26 2.36 2.71
CA TYR A 438 19.27 2.99 3.57
C TYR A 438 20.16 3.94 2.78
N ASN A 439 20.71 4.95 3.46
CA ASN A 439 21.61 5.91 2.85
C ASN A 439 23.07 5.63 3.25
N GLY A 440 23.96 5.59 2.26
CA GLY A 440 25.41 5.52 2.46
C GLY A 440 26.02 4.13 2.30
N GLU A 441 27.27 3.99 2.75
CA GLU A 441 28.03 2.75 2.69
C GLU A 441 28.00 2.02 4.03
N LEU A 442 27.73 0.71 4.01
CA LEU A 442 27.75 -0.12 5.20
C LEU A 442 29.20 -0.35 5.70
N PRO A 443 29.41 -0.54 7.02
CA PRO A 443 28.42 -0.52 8.09
C PRO A 443 28.15 0.87 8.67
N ASP A 444 28.77 1.91 8.12
CA ASP A 444 28.69 3.31 8.58
C ASP A 444 27.51 4.09 7.97
N ALA A 445 26.55 3.38 7.37
CA ALA A 445 25.37 3.96 6.77
C ALA A 445 24.52 4.68 7.82
N ASP A 446 23.86 5.76 7.39
CA ASP A 446 22.85 6.41 8.22
C ASP A 446 21.52 5.67 8.08
N PHE A 447 20.92 5.39 9.22
CA PHE A 447 19.67 4.66 9.34
C PHE A 447 18.60 5.47 10.09
N GLU A 448 18.86 6.75 10.42
CA GLU A 448 17.82 7.64 10.93
C GLU A 448 16.69 7.78 9.91
N SER A 449 15.42 7.74 10.35
CA SER A 449 14.25 7.75 9.47
C SER A 449 14.37 8.83 8.39
N THR A 450 14.39 8.41 7.12
CA THR A 450 14.64 9.29 5.97
C THR A 450 13.34 9.72 5.28
N SER A 451 13.42 10.77 4.48
CA SER A 451 12.33 11.22 3.59
C SER A 451 12.44 10.59 2.20
N PHE A 452 13.03 9.40 2.10
CA PHE A 452 13.31 8.77 0.81
C PHE A 452 12.01 8.51 0.05
N ASP A 453 11.96 8.97 -1.21
CA ASP A 453 10.79 8.82 -2.08
C ASP A 453 10.59 7.37 -2.50
N TYR A 454 9.38 6.83 -2.36
CA TYR A 454 9.12 5.43 -2.70
C TYR A 454 9.00 5.22 -4.22
N PRO A 455 9.91 4.44 -4.86
CA PRO A 455 9.87 4.20 -6.30
C PRO A 455 8.80 3.16 -6.65
N VAL A 456 7.59 3.62 -6.95
CA VAL A 456 6.47 2.75 -7.36
C VAL A 456 6.81 2.01 -8.66
N PHE A 457 7.43 2.71 -9.62
CA PHE A 457 7.82 2.17 -10.93
C PHE A 457 9.26 2.54 -11.28
N ARG A 458 10.05 1.53 -11.63
CA ARG A 458 11.44 1.72 -12.08
C ARG A 458 11.80 0.89 -13.30
N TYR A 459 12.84 1.31 -14.00
CA TYR A 459 13.18 0.79 -15.33
C TYR A 459 13.68 -0.66 -15.31
N ALA A 460 14.27 -1.17 -14.22
CA ALA A 460 14.58 -2.60 -14.19
C ALA A 460 13.33 -3.48 -14.22
N ASP A 461 12.23 -3.07 -13.57
CA ASP A 461 10.94 -3.80 -13.66
C ASP A 461 10.42 -3.80 -15.10
N VAL A 462 10.57 -2.68 -15.82
CA VAL A 462 10.27 -2.60 -17.27
C VAL A 462 11.06 -3.64 -18.06
N LEU A 463 12.38 -3.69 -17.87
CA LEU A 463 13.25 -4.61 -18.60
C LEU A 463 12.92 -6.08 -18.30
N LEU A 464 12.64 -6.40 -17.04
CA LEU A 464 12.30 -7.76 -16.63
C LEU A 464 10.91 -8.18 -17.13
N LEU A 465 9.90 -7.30 -17.07
CA LEU A 465 8.59 -7.57 -17.67
C LEU A 465 8.67 -7.63 -19.21
N LEU A 466 9.55 -6.85 -19.84
CA LEU A 466 9.79 -6.92 -21.28
C LEU A 466 10.37 -8.29 -21.67
N ALA A 467 11.36 -8.77 -20.92
CA ALA A 467 11.92 -10.10 -21.13
C ALA A 467 10.86 -11.20 -20.94
N GLU A 468 10.03 -11.06 -19.91
CA GLU A 468 8.94 -12.00 -19.63
C GLU A 468 7.87 -12.01 -20.72
N ALA A 469 7.31 -10.86 -21.06
CA ALA A 469 6.25 -10.76 -22.06
C ALA A 469 6.74 -11.23 -23.45
N GLU A 470 7.99 -10.91 -23.81
CA GLU A 470 8.60 -11.40 -25.05
C GLU A 470 8.81 -12.92 -25.01
N ASN A 471 9.27 -13.48 -23.89
CA ASN A 471 9.37 -14.93 -23.70
C ASN A 471 8.01 -15.63 -23.80
N GLU A 472 6.97 -15.01 -23.25
CA GLU A 472 5.61 -15.55 -23.29
C GLU A 472 5.04 -15.60 -24.70
N VAL A 473 5.21 -14.51 -25.46
CA VAL A 473 4.63 -14.35 -26.81
C VAL A 473 5.45 -15.06 -27.89
N ASN A 474 6.77 -14.94 -27.84
CA ASN A 474 7.68 -15.34 -28.92
C ASN A 474 8.73 -16.38 -28.52
N GLY A 475 8.82 -16.73 -27.23
CA GLY A 475 9.99 -17.40 -26.67
C GLY A 475 11.16 -16.42 -26.45
N PRO A 476 12.30 -16.90 -25.96
CA PRO A 476 13.40 -16.02 -25.59
C PRO A 476 14.13 -15.51 -26.84
N THR A 477 13.66 -14.36 -27.38
CA THR A 477 14.26 -13.71 -28.55
C THR A 477 15.46 -12.83 -28.14
N PRO A 478 16.28 -12.34 -29.08
CA PRO A 478 17.37 -11.41 -28.76
C PRO A 478 16.92 -10.17 -27.97
N LEU A 479 15.66 -9.76 -28.11
CA LEU A 479 15.09 -8.67 -27.32
C LEU A 479 14.97 -9.05 -25.84
N ALA A 480 14.44 -10.25 -25.54
CA ALA A 480 14.30 -10.74 -24.18
C ALA A 480 15.66 -10.86 -23.49
N TYR A 481 16.64 -11.45 -24.20
CA TYR A 481 18.03 -11.55 -23.73
C TYR A 481 18.65 -10.18 -23.47
N ALA A 482 18.50 -9.22 -24.38
CA ALA A 482 19.06 -7.89 -24.21
C ALA A 482 18.44 -7.13 -23.03
N ALA A 483 17.16 -7.35 -22.74
CA ALA A 483 16.49 -6.70 -21.62
C ALA A 483 16.96 -7.25 -20.27
N ILE A 484 16.96 -8.58 -20.07
CA ILE A 484 17.41 -9.18 -18.81
C ILE A 484 18.92 -9.01 -18.58
N ASN A 485 19.73 -9.07 -19.64
CA ASN A 485 21.18 -8.90 -19.50
C ASN A 485 21.56 -7.48 -19.06
N GLN A 486 20.80 -6.43 -19.40
CA GLN A 486 21.07 -5.09 -18.86
C GLN A 486 21.02 -5.06 -17.32
N VAL A 487 20.03 -5.74 -16.73
CA VAL A 487 19.89 -5.85 -15.27
C VAL A 487 21.04 -6.68 -14.67
N ARG A 488 21.36 -7.81 -15.30
CA ARG A 488 22.44 -8.70 -14.85
C ARG A 488 23.82 -8.08 -14.98
N GLU A 489 24.08 -7.34 -16.05
CA GLU A 489 25.34 -6.63 -16.28
C GLU A 489 25.57 -5.56 -15.19
N ARG A 490 24.51 -4.92 -14.70
CA ARG A 490 24.62 -4.00 -13.56
C ARG A 490 24.92 -4.74 -12.25
N ALA A 491 24.32 -5.92 -12.04
CA ALA A 491 24.50 -6.70 -10.81
C ALA A 491 25.86 -7.44 -10.71
N PHE A 492 26.34 -7.99 -11.83
CA PHE A 492 27.51 -8.89 -11.90
C PHE A 492 28.67 -8.35 -12.76
N GLY A 493 28.46 -7.27 -13.51
CA GLY A 493 29.31 -6.93 -14.66
C GLY A 493 29.03 -7.82 -15.88
N ASN A 494 29.84 -7.67 -16.94
CA ASN A 494 29.61 -8.31 -18.25
C ASN A 494 29.91 -9.83 -18.30
N GLU A 495 30.19 -10.46 -17.16
CA GLU A 495 30.68 -11.85 -17.10
C GLU A 495 29.56 -12.87 -16.86
N ASN A 496 28.35 -12.43 -16.47
CA ASN A 496 27.27 -13.30 -16.01
C ASN A 496 25.98 -13.21 -16.84
N ASN A 497 26.11 -12.96 -18.15
CA ASN A 497 24.98 -12.89 -19.09
C ASN A 497 24.26 -14.24 -19.24
N VAL A 498 22.94 -14.18 -19.47
CA VAL A 498 22.10 -15.37 -19.64
C VAL A 498 22.56 -16.19 -20.87
N PRO A 499 22.73 -17.52 -20.75
CA PRO A 499 23.13 -18.37 -21.87
C PRO A 499 22.14 -18.29 -23.04
N GLY A 500 22.63 -18.05 -24.26
CA GLY A 500 21.82 -17.76 -25.46
C GLY A 500 21.03 -18.94 -26.08
N ASN A 501 20.77 -20.01 -25.33
CA ASN A 501 20.18 -21.26 -25.85
C ASN A 501 19.14 -21.90 -24.92
N LEU A 502 18.53 -21.09 -24.04
CA LEU A 502 17.48 -21.56 -23.14
C LEU A 502 16.17 -21.76 -23.91
N ASN A 503 15.40 -22.75 -23.52
CA ASN A 503 13.99 -22.84 -23.94
C ASN A 503 13.12 -21.86 -23.11
N LYS A 504 11.84 -21.77 -23.44
CA LYS A 504 10.89 -20.85 -22.79
C LYS A 504 10.85 -21.02 -21.26
N ASP A 505 10.76 -22.25 -20.78
CA ASP A 505 10.64 -22.55 -19.34
C ASP A 505 11.96 -22.26 -18.61
N GLN A 506 13.09 -22.66 -19.19
CA GLN A 506 14.41 -22.38 -18.64
C GLN A 506 14.70 -20.87 -18.59
N PHE A 507 14.26 -20.12 -19.59
CA PHE A 507 14.41 -18.67 -19.59
C PHE A 507 13.47 -18.01 -18.58
N PHE A 508 12.26 -18.55 -18.40
CA PHE A 508 11.35 -18.13 -17.33
C PHE A 508 11.96 -18.35 -15.94
N ASP A 509 12.64 -19.47 -15.69
CA ASP A 509 13.34 -19.70 -14.42
C ASP A 509 14.38 -18.61 -14.12
N VAL A 510 15.07 -18.12 -15.18
CA VAL A 510 16.01 -16.99 -15.05
C VAL A 510 15.26 -15.70 -14.74
N ILE A 511 14.16 -15.39 -15.43
CA ILE A 511 13.32 -14.21 -15.13
C ILE A 511 12.79 -14.26 -13.70
N TYR A 512 12.29 -15.42 -13.28
CA TYR A 512 11.74 -15.66 -11.95
C TYR A 512 12.77 -15.33 -10.86
N LEU A 513 14.01 -15.82 -11.02
CA LEU A 513 15.10 -15.52 -10.10
C LEU A 513 15.54 -14.06 -10.21
N GLU A 514 15.67 -13.51 -11.42
CA GLU A 514 16.14 -12.14 -11.60
C GLU A 514 15.18 -11.13 -10.98
N ARG A 515 13.86 -11.31 -11.16
CA ARG A 515 12.85 -10.49 -10.49
C ARG A 515 12.93 -10.62 -8.97
N LYS A 516 13.16 -11.84 -8.46
CA LYS A 516 13.34 -12.08 -7.01
C LYS A 516 14.55 -11.32 -6.45
N LEU A 517 15.68 -11.26 -7.16
CA LEU A 517 16.91 -10.63 -6.68
C LEU A 517 16.92 -9.11 -6.90
N GLU A 518 16.41 -8.69 -8.05
CA GLU A 518 16.41 -7.29 -8.45
C GLU A 518 15.38 -6.50 -7.66
N LEU A 519 14.17 -7.06 -7.51
CA LEU A 519 12.99 -6.37 -7.00
C LEU A 519 12.62 -6.78 -5.57
N CYS A 520 13.48 -7.52 -4.85
CA CYS A 520 13.18 -7.87 -3.47
C CYS A 520 12.97 -6.61 -2.64
N PHE A 521 11.97 -6.65 -1.76
CA PHE A 521 11.66 -5.57 -0.83
C PHE A 521 11.14 -4.29 -1.53
N GLU A 522 10.56 -4.43 -2.73
CA GLU A 522 9.85 -3.36 -3.46
C GLU A 522 8.37 -3.68 -3.75
N GLY A 523 7.83 -4.75 -3.16
CA GLY A 523 6.39 -5.00 -3.16
C GLY A 523 5.90 -5.61 -4.46
N HIS A 524 6.68 -6.54 -5.00
CA HIS A 524 6.45 -7.14 -6.31
C HIS A 524 6.36 -8.66 -6.23
N ARG A 525 6.99 -9.28 -5.22
CA ARG A 525 7.17 -10.73 -5.18
C ARG A 525 5.84 -11.45 -5.03
N ARG A 526 4.95 -10.96 -4.16
CA ARG A 526 3.64 -11.57 -3.96
C ARG A 526 2.81 -11.54 -5.24
N ASP A 527 2.72 -10.37 -5.87
CA ASP A 527 1.97 -10.16 -7.12
C ASP A 527 2.48 -11.07 -8.25
N ASP A 528 3.80 -11.20 -8.36
CA ASP A 528 4.44 -12.11 -9.32
C ASP A 528 4.08 -13.58 -9.05
N LEU A 529 4.19 -14.02 -7.79
CA LEU A 529 3.84 -15.38 -7.41
C LEU A 529 2.35 -15.68 -7.63
N VAL A 530 1.46 -14.73 -7.39
CA VAL A 530 0.03 -14.88 -7.67
C VAL A 530 -0.22 -15.02 -9.16
N ARG A 531 0.26 -14.08 -9.99
CA ARG A 531 -0.01 -14.11 -11.45
C ARG A 531 0.65 -15.29 -12.16
N TRP A 532 1.75 -15.82 -11.63
CA TRP A 532 2.37 -17.05 -12.11
C TRP A 532 1.72 -18.33 -11.56
N ASN A 533 0.74 -18.20 -10.66
CA ASN A 533 0.12 -19.32 -9.95
C ASN A 533 1.14 -20.20 -9.19
N LYS A 534 2.13 -19.54 -8.57
CA LYS A 534 3.24 -20.16 -7.82
C LYS A 534 3.22 -19.89 -6.33
N LEU A 535 2.30 -19.05 -5.83
CA LEU A 535 2.25 -18.69 -4.41
C LEU A 535 2.13 -19.92 -3.48
N GLN A 536 1.22 -20.85 -3.78
CA GLN A 536 1.07 -22.11 -3.03
C GLN A 536 2.38 -22.92 -3.00
N GLU A 537 2.99 -23.16 -4.17
CA GLU A 537 4.24 -23.93 -4.30
C GLU A 537 5.35 -23.34 -3.42
N VAL A 538 5.44 -22.02 -3.41
CA VAL A 538 6.43 -21.28 -2.64
C VAL A 538 6.16 -21.35 -1.13
N ILE A 539 4.90 -21.24 -0.71
CA ILE A 539 4.52 -21.36 0.71
C ILE A 539 4.72 -22.79 1.21
N ASP A 540 4.39 -23.81 0.43
CA ASP A 540 4.67 -25.21 0.76
C ASP A 540 6.18 -25.44 0.94
N GLY A 541 7.00 -24.85 0.07
CA GLY A 541 8.46 -24.84 0.20
C GLY A 541 8.93 -24.17 1.49
N PHE A 542 8.38 -23.00 1.83
CA PHE A 542 8.64 -22.30 3.09
C PHE A 542 8.31 -23.18 4.30
N ASN A 543 7.10 -23.74 4.35
CA ASN A 543 6.59 -24.57 5.44
C ASN A 543 7.43 -25.84 5.65
N SER A 544 8.08 -26.36 4.60
CA SER A 544 8.93 -27.55 4.70
C SER A 544 10.29 -27.32 5.36
N THR A 545 10.74 -26.05 5.47
CA THR A 545 12.11 -25.70 5.86
C THR A 545 12.19 -24.71 7.04
N ASN A 546 11.07 -24.19 7.53
CA ASN A 546 11.03 -23.17 8.57
C ASN A 546 10.34 -23.68 9.84
N ASP A 547 10.72 -23.08 10.98
CA ASP A 547 10.20 -23.41 12.32
C ASP A 547 8.76 -22.91 12.55
N PHE A 548 8.21 -22.16 11.59
CA PHE A 548 6.85 -21.61 11.56
C PHE A 548 6.17 -22.00 10.24
N SER A 549 4.86 -22.21 10.27
CA SER A 549 4.07 -22.55 9.08
C SER A 549 3.00 -21.50 8.78
N LYS A 550 2.89 -21.12 7.51
CA LYS A 550 1.82 -20.28 6.96
C LYS A 550 0.63 -21.19 6.59
N ASP A 551 -0.59 -20.86 7.03
CA ASP A 551 -1.81 -21.68 6.79
C ASP A 551 -2.55 -21.30 5.50
N TYR A 552 -1.78 -21.03 4.45
CA TYR A 552 -2.31 -20.54 3.19
C TYR A 552 -3.32 -21.50 2.54
N GLN A 553 -4.50 -20.98 2.25
CA GLN A 553 -5.52 -21.62 1.43
C GLN A 553 -5.53 -21.04 0.02
N PRO A 554 -5.84 -21.85 -1.02
CA PRO A 554 -5.78 -21.41 -2.42
C PRO A 554 -6.62 -20.19 -2.78
N HIS A 555 -7.61 -19.81 -1.97
CA HIS A 555 -8.45 -18.63 -2.21
C HIS A 555 -7.85 -17.34 -1.64
N GLU A 556 -6.87 -17.44 -0.74
CA GLU A 556 -6.23 -16.31 -0.04
C GLU A 556 -5.13 -15.64 -0.88
N TYR A 557 -5.09 -15.93 -2.19
CA TYR A 557 -4.31 -15.12 -3.13
C TYR A 557 -4.84 -13.68 -3.19
N VAL A 558 -6.11 -13.48 -2.85
CA VAL A 558 -6.76 -12.20 -2.58
C VAL A 558 -7.32 -12.19 -1.17
N TRP A 559 -7.49 -11.01 -0.59
CA TRP A 559 -8.13 -10.77 0.70
C TRP A 559 -9.66 -10.87 0.61
N PRO A 560 -10.36 -11.11 1.73
CA PRO A 560 -11.81 -11.00 1.78
C PRO A 560 -12.25 -9.54 1.57
N ILE A 561 -13.43 -9.35 0.99
CA ILE A 561 -14.15 -8.08 1.08
C ILE A 561 -14.47 -7.83 2.57
N PRO A 562 -14.23 -6.62 3.10
CA PRO A 562 -14.47 -6.32 4.51
C PRO A 562 -15.90 -6.65 4.92
N GLN A 563 -16.08 -7.23 6.11
CA GLN A 563 -17.40 -7.57 6.62
C GLN A 563 -18.29 -6.33 6.78
N SER A 564 -17.71 -5.19 7.17
CA SER A 564 -18.37 -3.89 7.23
C SER A 564 -19.00 -3.48 5.89
N GLU A 565 -18.32 -3.71 4.76
CA GLU A 565 -18.85 -3.41 3.43
C GLU A 565 -20.01 -4.36 3.08
N ILE A 566 -19.85 -5.66 3.35
CA ILE A 566 -20.91 -6.65 3.13
C ILE A 566 -22.17 -6.31 3.94
N ASP A 567 -22.01 -5.86 5.17
CA ASP A 567 -23.12 -5.50 6.06
C ASP A 567 -23.81 -4.20 5.61
N LEU A 568 -23.07 -3.23 5.08
CA LEU A 568 -23.58 -1.94 4.61
C LEU A 568 -24.21 -2.01 3.22
N ASN A 569 -23.68 -2.86 2.34
CA ASN A 569 -24.10 -2.97 0.95
C ASN A 569 -24.70 -4.35 0.67
N PRO A 570 -26.03 -4.49 0.67
CA PRO A 570 -26.68 -5.79 0.45
C PRO A 570 -26.46 -6.38 -0.95
N ASN A 571 -25.87 -5.61 -1.88
CA ASN A 571 -25.49 -6.08 -3.21
C ASN A 571 -24.01 -6.49 -3.31
N ALA A 572 -23.19 -6.19 -2.29
CA ALA A 572 -21.80 -6.62 -2.25
C ALA A 572 -21.71 -8.13 -2.02
N VAL A 573 -20.80 -8.76 -2.73
CA VAL A 573 -20.58 -10.20 -2.76
C VAL A 573 -19.16 -10.48 -2.27
N GLN A 574 -19.04 -11.45 -1.38
CA GLN A 574 -17.76 -11.93 -0.87
C GLN A 574 -16.99 -12.71 -1.96
N ASN A 575 -15.66 -12.68 -1.86
CA ASN A 575 -14.78 -13.51 -2.68
C ASN A 575 -14.98 -15.00 -2.38
N PRO A 576 -14.89 -15.89 -3.39
CA PRO A 576 -15.07 -17.32 -3.17
C PRO A 576 -14.09 -17.89 -2.13
N GLY A 577 -14.61 -18.51 -1.07
CA GLY A 577 -13.81 -19.13 -0.01
C GLY A 577 -13.90 -18.44 1.34
N TYR A 578 -14.33 -17.17 1.35
CA TYR A 578 -14.51 -16.35 2.56
C TYR A 578 -15.97 -16.26 3.04
#